data_AF-A0A7V9U7S0-F1
#
_entry.id   AF-A0A7V9U7S0-F1
#
_cell.length_a   1.000
_cell.length_b   1.000
_cell.length_c   1.000
_cell.angle_alpha   90.00
_cell.angle_beta   90.00
_cell.angle_gamma   90.00
#
_symmetry.space_group_name_H-M   'P 1'
#
loop_
_entity.id
_entity.type
_entity.pdbx_description
1 polymer ?
#
loop_
_entity_poly.entity_id
_entity_poly.type
_entity_poly.pdbx_seq_one_letter_code
_entity_poly.pdbx_strand_id
1 'polypeptide(L)'
;EHGFIKDAVDISADELREYLSPFIAPALTERFQFSRTWIRAQFARINDPRQPGYTTMLKVNLPPEYLLIHRVWLGGIGVLSQLGADAPFAAILAESLPGFEPATARDEPA
;
A
#
# COMPACT_ATOMS: atom_id res chain seq x y z
N GLU A 1 11.22 -11.45 -12.28
CA GLU A 1 10.58 -11.01 -13.54
C GLU A 1 10.58 -9.49 -13.70
N HIS A 2 10.09 -8.69 -12.74
CA HIS A 2 10.08 -7.22 -12.83
C HIS A 2 11.11 -6.47 -11.95
N GLY A 3 11.78 -7.13 -11.00
CA GLY A 3 12.86 -6.53 -10.23
C GLY A 3 12.43 -5.63 -9.06
N PHE A 4 11.28 -5.91 -8.42
CA PHE A 4 10.85 -5.20 -7.21
C PHE A 4 11.75 -5.44 -6.00
N ILE A 5 12.38 -6.61 -5.94
CA ILE A 5 13.44 -6.96 -4.99
C ILE A 5 14.66 -7.30 -5.84
N LYS A 6 15.81 -6.70 -5.54
CA LYS A 6 17.08 -6.96 -6.25
C LYS A 6 17.70 -8.26 -5.75
N ASP A 7 18.40 -8.99 -6.60
CA ASP A 7 18.95 -10.32 -6.25
C ASP A 7 19.89 -10.32 -5.03
N ALA A 8 20.58 -9.20 -4.78
CA ALA A 8 21.51 -9.04 -3.65
C ALA A 8 20.82 -8.64 -2.34
N VAL A 9 19.49 -8.47 -2.33
CA VAL A 9 18.73 -7.99 -1.18
C VAL A 9 18.07 -9.15 -0.47
N ASP A 10 18.40 -9.31 0.82
CA ASP A 10 17.73 -10.24 1.72
C ASP A 10 16.62 -9.52 2.50
N ILE A 11 15.40 -10.01 2.36
CA ILE A 11 14.18 -9.47 2.99
C ILE A 11 13.21 -10.62 3.26
N SER A 12 12.72 -10.71 4.49
CA SER A 12 11.73 -11.71 4.85
C SER A 12 10.32 -11.32 4.38
N ALA A 13 9.46 -12.32 4.19
CA ALA A 13 8.06 -12.09 3.82
C ALA A 13 7.30 -11.26 4.88
N ASP A 14 7.57 -11.49 6.16
CA ASP A 14 6.93 -10.76 7.26
C ASP A 14 7.36 -9.30 7.30
N GLU A 15 8.66 -9.01 7.13
CA GLU A 15 9.16 -7.63 7.02
C GLU A 15 8.52 -6.90 5.83
N LEU A 16 8.38 -7.57 4.68
CA LEU A 16 7.74 -7.01 3.51
C LEU A 16 6.25 -6.77 3.74
N ARG A 17 5.55 -7.72 4.37
CA ARG A 17 4.13 -7.61 4.72
C ARG A 17 3.87 -6.44 5.65
N GLU A 18 4.66 -6.30 6.73
CA GLU A 18 4.51 -5.20 7.69
C GLU A 18 4.77 -3.84 7.05
N TYR A 19 5.76 -3.77 6.17
CA TYR A 19 6.03 -2.59 5.37
C TYR A 19 4.84 -2.23 4.45
N LEU A 20 4.29 -3.20 3.72
CA LEU A 20 3.20 -2.99 2.76
C LEU A 20 1.82 -2.77 3.42
N SER A 21 1.59 -3.33 4.62
CA SER A 21 0.28 -3.42 5.27
C SER A 21 -0.53 -2.11 5.30
N PRO A 22 0.01 -0.92 5.61
CA PRO A 22 -0.82 0.28 5.66
C PRO A 22 -1.19 0.82 4.29
N PHE A 23 -0.40 0.52 3.26
CA PHE A 23 -0.72 0.94 1.90
C PHE A 23 -1.88 0.14 1.34
N ILE A 24 -2.05 -1.10 1.80
CA ILE A 24 -3.17 -1.96 1.43
C ILE A 24 -4.36 -1.83 2.38
N ALA A 25 -4.23 -1.13 3.52
CA ALA A 25 -5.31 -0.96 4.50
C ALA A 25 -6.65 -0.50 3.90
N PRO A 26 -6.71 0.44 2.92
CA PRO A 26 -7.97 0.82 2.28
C PRO A 26 -8.66 -0.32 1.52
N ALA A 27 -7.91 -1.35 1.13
CA ALA A 27 -8.40 -2.52 0.42
C ALA A 27 -8.76 -3.70 1.35
N LEU A 28 -8.55 -3.56 2.67
CA LEU A 28 -8.81 -4.60 3.66
C LEU A 28 -10.14 -4.41 4.41
N THR A 29 -10.85 -3.31 4.17
CA THR A 29 -12.13 -3.01 4.81
C THR A 29 -13.23 -2.86 3.77
N GLU A 30 -14.49 -3.12 4.16
CA GLU A 30 -15.64 -2.94 3.27
C GLU A 30 -15.75 -1.49 2.78
N ARG A 31 -15.52 -0.54 3.69
CA ARG A 31 -15.45 0.90 3.41
C ARG A 31 -14.25 1.50 4.12
N PHE A 32 -13.61 2.46 3.46
CA PHE A 32 -12.47 3.16 4.00
C PHE A 32 -12.67 4.67 3.92
N GLN A 33 -12.42 5.36 5.03
CA GLN A 33 -12.44 6.82 5.11
C GLN A 33 -11.04 7.37 4.85
N PHE A 34 -10.82 7.83 3.61
CA PHE A 34 -9.62 8.57 3.26
C PHE A 34 -9.60 9.89 4.01
N SER A 35 -8.46 10.27 4.57
CA SER A 35 -8.32 11.54 5.28
C SER A 35 -6.90 12.07 5.20
N ARG A 36 -6.78 13.40 5.32
CA ARG A 36 -5.47 14.08 5.44
C ARG A 36 -4.66 13.53 6.63
N THR A 37 -5.32 13.28 7.75
CA THR A 37 -4.68 12.71 8.94
C THR A 37 -4.09 11.34 8.65
N TRP A 38 -4.87 10.46 8.00
CA TRP A 38 -4.41 9.12 7.64
C TRP A 38 -3.20 9.15 6.70
N ILE A 39 -3.27 9.88 5.57
CA ILE A 39 -2.18 9.87 4.60
C ILE A 39 -0.91 10.51 5.18
N ARG A 40 -1.03 11.53 6.04
CA ARG A 40 0.11 12.12 6.77
C ARG A 40 0.74 11.14 7.75
N ALA A 41 -0.07 10.35 8.46
CA ALA A 41 0.43 9.30 9.34
C ALA A 41 1.22 8.23 8.55
N GLN A 42 0.74 7.83 7.36
CA GLN A 42 1.47 6.90 6.51
C GLN A 42 2.81 7.47 6.04
N PHE A 43 2.82 8.71 5.54
CA PHE A 43 4.06 9.38 5.15
C PHE A 43 5.05 9.52 6.30
N ALA A 44 4.58 9.90 7.50
CA ALA A 44 5.44 10.01 8.67
C ALA A 44 6.06 8.66 9.05
N ARG A 45 5.27 7.58 9.01
CA ARG A 45 5.73 6.22 9.33
C ARG A 45 6.85 5.75 8.40
N ILE A 46 6.70 5.97 7.10
CA ILE A 46 7.67 5.50 6.08
C ILE A 46 8.99 6.28 6.17
N ASN A 47 8.93 7.55 6.57
CA ASN A 47 10.10 8.42 6.65
C ASN A 47 10.79 8.41 8.02
N ASP A 48 10.30 7.66 9.01
CA ASP A 48 10.90 7.59 10.34
C ASP A 48 11.98 6.50 10.40
N PRO A 49 13.28 6.85 10.53
CA PRO A 49 14.37 5.87 10.57
C PRO A 49 14.33 4.95 11.78
N ARG A 50 13.51 5.26 12.79
CA ARG A 50 13.33 4.43 13.99
C ARG A 50 12.33 3.30 13.77
N GLN A 51 11.54 3.35 12.70
CA GLN A 51 10.53 2.34 12.41
C GLN A 51 11.14 1.12 11.71
N PRO A 52 10.72 -0.11 12.05
CA PRO A 52 11.18 -1.34 11.38
C PRO A 52 11.02 -1.29 9.85
N GLY A 53 9.95 -0.67 9.37
CA GLY A 53 9.68 -0.53 7.94
C GLY A 53 10.64 0.37 7.16
N TYR A 54 11.48 1.19 7.82
CA TYR A 54 12.40 2.09 7.14
C TYR A 54 13.54 1.35 6.43
N THR A 55 14.12 0.34 7.07
CA THR A 55 15.17 -0.49 6.44
C THR A 55 14.59 -1.31 5.30
N THR A 56 13.36 -1.82 5.44
CA THR A 56 12.63 -2.48 4.36
C THR A 56 12.38 -1.56 3.17
N MET A 57 11.98 -0.31 3.39
CA MET A 57 11.80 0.66 2.32
C MET A 57 13.08 0.84 1.47
N LEU A 58 14.25 0.87 2.10
CA LEU A 58 15.54 1.01 1.40
C LEU A 58 15.93 -0.22 0.57
N LYS A 59 15.34 -1.39 0.89
CA LYS A 59 15.56 -2.66 0.21
C LYS A 59 14.63 -2.86 -1.00
N VAL A 60 13.47 -2.21 -1.01
CA VAL A 60 12.49 -2.31 -2.09
C VAL A 60 12.91 -1.43 -3.26
N ASN A 61 12.81 -1.98 -4.47
CA ASN A 61 13.07 -1.28 -5.73
C ASN A 61 11.73 -1.08 -6.46
N LEU A 62 11.46 0.14 -6.91
CA LEU A 62 10.32 0.39 -7.81
C LEU A 62 10.85 0.46 -9.25
N PRO A 63 10.53 -0.52 -10.11
CA PRO A 63 11.04 -0.54 -11.47
C PRO A 63 10.52 0.66 -12.28
N PRO A 64 11.32 1.22 -13.22
CA PRO A 64 10.97 2.43 -13.96
C PRO A 64 9.61 2.37 -14.68
N GLU A 65 9.24 1.20 -15.20
CA GLU A 65 7.98 0.96 -15.90
C GLU A 65 6.74 1.11 -14.99
N TYR A 66 6.91 1.02 -13.67
CA TYR A 66 5.84 1.23 -12.69
C TYR A 66 5.78 2.65 -12.13
N LEU A 67 6.74 3.53 -12.46
CA LEU A 67 6.80 4.89 -11.88
C LEU A 67 5.56 5.72 -12.22
N LEU A 68 5.07 5.64 -13.46
CA LEU A 68 3.89 6.39 -13.87
C LEU A 68 2.63 5.88 -13.13
N ILE A 69 2.48 4.55 -13.03
CA ILE A 69 1.37 3.92 -12.30
C ILE A 69 1.40 4.36 -10.85
N HIS A 70 2.56 4.24 -10.19
CA HIS A 70 2.74 4.64 -8.79
C HIS A 70 2.44 6.13 -8.57
N ARG A 71 2.91 7.00 -9.48
CA ARG A 71 2.66 8.44 -9.41
C ARG A 71 1.17 8.77 -9.52
N VAL A 72 0.46 8.17 -10.48
CA VAL A 72 -0.99 8.39 -10.68
C VAL A 72 -1.77 7.85 -9.48
N TRP A 73 -1.42 6.66 -9.01
CA TRP A 73 -2.03 6.02 -7.85
C TRP A 73 -1.90 6.88 -6.59
N LEU A 74 -0.70 7.36 -6.28
CA LEU A 74 -0.47 8.27 -5.14
C LEU A 74 -1.24 9.58 -5.29
N GLY A 75 -1.32 10.13 -6.51
CA GLY A 75 -2.13 11.31 -6.81
C GLY A 75 -3.61 11.10 -6.49
N GLY A 76 -4.17 9.96 -6.91
CA GLY A 76 -5.55 9.57 -6.63
C GLY A 76 -5.83 9.45 -5.12
N ILE A 77 -4.96 8.74 -4.39
CA ILE A 77 -5.05 8.64 -2.92
C ILE A 77 -4.98 10.02 -2.25
N GLY A 78 -4.09 10.89 -2.74
CA GLY A 78 -3.96 12.26 -2.25
C GLY A 78 -5.24 13.08 -2.45
N VAL A 79 -5.89 12.96 -3.61
CA VAL A 79 -7.18 13.62 -3.90
C VAL A 79 -8.29 13.06 -3.00
N LEU A 80 -8.43 11.73 -2.91
CA LEU A 80 -9.40 11.08 -2.02
C LEU A 80 -9.24 11.53 -0.55
N SER A 81 -8.00 11.61 -0.09
CA SER A 81 -7.66 12.06 1.27
C SER A 81 -7.96 13.54 1.50
N GLN A 82 -7.83 14.39 0.47
CA GLN A 82 -8.19 15.80 0.54
C GLN A 82 -9.70 16.01 0.56
N LEU A 83 -10.45 15.18 -0.17
CA LEU A 83 -11.91 15.18 -0.19
C LEU A 83 -12.53 14.59 1.07
N GLY A 84 -11.77 13.82 1.86
CA GLY A 84 -12.34 13.10 2.98
C GLY A 84 -13.28 11.99 2.52
N ALA A 85 -12.92 11.29 1.44
CA ALA A 85 -13.82 10.35 0.78
C ALA A 85 -14.06 9.10 1.64
N ASP A 86 -15.33 8.74 1.82
CA ASP A 86 -15.76 7.44 2.31
C ASP A 86 -16.11 6.56 1.10
N ALA A 87 -15.36 5.49 0.85
CA ALA A 87 -15.53 4.68 -0.36
C ALA A 87 -15.38 3.17 -0.10
N PRO A 88 -16.13 2.33 -0.85
CA PRO A 88 -15.92 0.88 -0.86
C PRO A 88 -14.71 0.52 -1.73
N PHE A 89 -13.52 0.94 -1.30
CA PHE A 89 -12.33 0.93 -2.16
C PHE A 89 -11.94 -0.48 -2.61
N ALA A 90 -12.04 -1.49 -1.73
CA ALA A 90 -11.81 -2.88 -2.09
C ALA A 90 -12.71 -3.36 -3.24
N ALA A 91 -13.99 -2.99 -3.24
CA ALA A 91 -14.93 -3.34 -4.31
C ALA A 91 -14.57 -2.65 -5.63
N ILE A 92 -14.15 -1.38 -5.58
CA ILE A 92 -13.68 -0.63 -6.76
C ILE A 92 -12.44 -1.30 -7.36
N LEU A 93 -11.51 -1.77 -6.52
CA LEU A 93 -10.34 -2.51 -6.98
C LEU A 93 -10.72 -3.85 -7.60
N ALA A 94 -11.67 -4.59 -7.02
CA ALA A 94 -12.15 -5.85 -7.60
C ALA A 94 -12.78 -5.65 -8.98
N GLU A 95 -13.47 -4.53 -9.21
CA GLU A 95 -14.05 -4.19 -10.51
C GLU A 95 -13.00 -3.72 -11.53
N SER A 96 -11.99 -2.95 -11.08
CA SER A 96 -11.13 -2.16 -11.97
C SER A 96 -9.68 -2.61 -12.07
N LEU A 97 -9.17 -3.38 -11.11
CA LEU A 97 -7.76 -3.78 -11.02
C LEU A 97 -7.61 -5.28 -11.33
N PRO A 98 -7.13 -5.65 -12.53
CA PRO A 98 -6.93 -7.05 -12.89
C PRO A 98 -6.03 -7.78 -11.89
N GLY A 99 -6.45 -8.96 -11.46
CA GLY A 99 -5.72 -9.79 -10.51
C GLY A 99 -5.86 -9.39 -9.04
N PHE A 100 -6.68 -8.37 -8.73
CA PHE A 100 -7.08 -8.08 -7.36
C PHE A 100 -8.28 -8.94 -6.96
N GLU A 101 -8.10 -9.70 -5.88
CA GLU A 101 -9.19 -10.44 -5.22
C GLU A 101 -9.42 -9.80 -3.84
N PRO A 102 -10.64 -9.33 -3.52
CA PRO A 102 -10.91 -8.77 -2.21
C PRO A 102 -10.72 -9.84 -1.13
N ALA A 103 -10.21 -9.43 0.03
CA ALA A 103 -10.07 -10.31 1.17
C ALA A 103 -11.44 -10.94 1.49
N THR A 104 -11.53 -12.26 1.40
CA THR A 104 -12.75 -12.97 1.80
C THR A 104 -12.69 -13.23 3.30
N ALA A 105 -13.84 -13.44 3.96
CA ALA A 105 -13.93 -13.75 5.39
C ALA A 105 -13.09 -14.97 5.87
N ARG A 106 -12.44 -15.69 4.93
CA ARG A 106 -11.54 -16.80 5.20
C ARG A 106 -10.13 -16.39 5.67
N ASP A 107 -9.77 -15.10 5.59
CA ASP A 107 -8.46 -14.56 5.97
C ASP A 107 -8.40 -13.91 7.38
N GLU A 108 -9.45 -14.04 8.19
CA GLU A 108 -9.38 -13.69 9.62
C GLU A 108 -8.47 -14.68 10.37
N PRO A 109 -7.41 -14.22 11.07
CA PRO A 109 -6.68 -15.09 11.97
C PRO A 109 -7.59 -15.44 13.15
N ALA A 110 -7.71 -16.75 13.42
CA ALA A 110 -8.36 -17.28 14.61
C ALA A 110 -7.68 -16.83 15.91
#